data_AF-A0AAV5F7E7-F1
#
_entry.id   AF-A0AAV5F7E7-F1
#
_cell.length_a   1.000
_cell.length_b   1.000
_cell.length_c   1.000
_cell.angle_alpha   90.00
_cell.angle_beta   90.00
_cell.angle_gamma   90.00
#
_symmetry.space_group_name_H-M   'P 1'
#
loop_
_entity.id
_entity.type
_entity.pdbx_description
1 polymer ?
#
loop_
_entity_poly.entity_id
_entity_poly.type
_entity_poly.pdbx_seq_one_letter_code
_entity_poly.pdbx_strand_id
1 'polypeptide(L)'
;MNGRLCSAGRWDPLVRRLEALGYRDGETLFAAPYDFRYAVPSAVGARYFRDLARLLRRARRLNRGRPAVLVAHSFGCALTYQFLLSRPLPWRRRHVGHAVLLGPALGGFAEGMEGLVTGTGCGLPDAAARPMKARLARSQQSALWRLPTPPVFGDRPLVVTAIETYTARDVAAFLEDIGFAEGVRPYVTRVLPIWRDLPAPLVPVTSVIGVGVATPETFVFRTEEGFEGEPEVVYGDGDGTINIVSLVAVDEWAGVQGQVLKVLRLPGVHHTSFFADDFALTSVVAEIYEAGGSVQLDPDV
;
A
#
# COMPACT_ATOMS: atom_id res chain seq x y z
N MET A 1 -9.38 -24.16 -4.55
CA MET A 1 -8.37 -23.09 -4.48
C MET A 1 -9.02 -21.86 -5.07
N ASN A 2 -9.35 -20.88 -4.24
CA ASN A 2 -10.16 -19.73 -4.65
C ASN A 2 -9.31 -18.77 -5.49
N GLY A 3 -9.72 -18.60 -6.75
CA GLY A 3 -9.20 -17.56 -7.63
C GLY A 3 -9.25 -16.21 -6.92
N ARG A 4 -8.09 -15.60 -6.74
CA ARG A 4 -7.93 -14.26 -6.15
C ARG A 4 -8.53 -13.24 -7.12
N LEU A 5 -9.83 -12.96 -6.96
CA LEU A 5 -10.56 -11.94 -7.72
C LEU A 5 -9.89 -10.57 -7.55
N CYS A 6 -9.42 -10.06 -8.68
CA CYS A 6 -8.97 -8.69 -8.82
C CYS A 6 -10.18 -7.75 -8.62
N SER A 7 -10.19 -7.08 -7.46
CA SER A 7 -10.89 -5.84 -7.06
C SER A 7 -12.42 -5.64 -7.15
N ALA A 8 -13.25 -6.50 -7.75
CA ALA A 8 -14.71 -6.26 -7.71
C ALA A 8 -15.34 -6.68 -6.36
N GLY A 9 -15.94 -5.74 -5.62
CA GLY A 9 -16.80 -6.03 -4.44
C GLY A 9 -16.19 -5.89 -3.03
N ARG A 10 -14.97 -5.33 -2.87
CA ARG A 10 -14.33 -5.24 -1.53
C ARG A 10 -14.81 -4.10 -0.65
N TRP A 11 -15.24 -2.98 -1.23
CA TRP A 11 -15.59 -1.78 -0.48
C TRP A 11 -17.06 -1.74 -0.04
N ASP A 12 -17.92 -2.54 -0.66
CA ASP A 12 -19.37 -2.51 -0.44
C ASP A 12 -19.79 -2.70 1.03
N PRO A 13 -19.20 -3.64 1.81
CA PRO A 13 -19.53 -3.78 3.23
C PRO A 13 -19.21 -2.51 4.03
N LEU A 14 -18.08 -1.86 3.75
CA LEU A 14 -17.69 -0.61 4.39
C LEU A 14 -18.64 0.53 3.99
N VAL A 15 -18.94 0.68 2.70
CA VAL A 15 -19.87 1.71 2.21
C VAL A 15 -21.22 1.57 2.90
N ARG A 16 -21.79 0.36 2.97
CA ARG A 16 -23.09 0.11 3.65
C ARG A 16 -23.06 0.48 5.13
N ARG A 17 -21.97 0.16 5.84
CA ARG A 17 -21.82 0.52 7.27
C ARG A 17 -21.73 2.04 7.44
N LEU A 18 -21.02 2.75 6.55
CA LEU A 18 -20.95 4.22 6.57
C LEU A 18 -22.29 4.87 6.22
N GLU A 19 -23.02 4.33 5.24
CA GLU A 19 -24.37 4.81 4.89
C GLU A 19 -25.35 4.64 6.06
N ALA A 20 -25.27 3.53 6.80
CA ALA A 20 -26.04 3.33 8.02
C ALA A 20 -25.72 4.35 9.13
N LEU A 21 -24.53 4.97 9.10
CA LEU A 21 -24.13 6.07 9.97
C LEU A 21 -24.49 7.46 9.41
N GLY A 22 -25.16 7.51 8.25
CA GLY A 22 -25.64 8.75 7.63
C GLY A 22 -24.70 9.35 6.57
N TYR A 23 -23.63 8.66 6.18
CA TYR A 23 -22.86 9.04 5.00
C TYR A 23 -23.68 8.82 3.72
N ARG A 24 -23.41 9.59 2.67
CA ARG A 24 -24.16 9.54 1.41
C ARG A 24 -23.22 9.62 0.23
N ASP A 25 -23.35 8.67 -0.69
CA ASP A 25 -22.56 8.65 -1.93
C ASP A 25 -22.75 9.94 -2.74
N GLY A 26 -21.64 10.48 -3.25
CA GLY A 26 -21.61 11.73 -4.01
C GLY A 26 -21.84 13.02 -3.21
N GLU A 27 -22.18 12.93 -1.91
CA GLU A 27 -22.41 14.08 -1.02
C GLU A 27 -21.36 14.20 0.09
N THR A 28 -21.23 13.15 0.91
CA THR A 28 -20.31 13.08 2.06
C THR A 28 -19.37 11.89 1.98
N LEU A 29 -19.64 10.95 1.07
CA LEU A 29 -18.80 9.81 0.73
C LEU A 29 -18.45 9.89 -0.76
N PHE A 30 -17.16 9.71 -1.08
CA PHE A 30 -16.68 9.81 -2.45
C PHE A 30 -15.66 8.71 -2.74
N ALA A 31 -15.82 8.03 -3.87
CA ALA A 31 -14.80 7.14 -4.39
C ALA A 31 -13.73 7.92 -5.19
N ALA A 32 -12.48 7.49 -5.07
CA ALA A 32 -11.35 8.00 -5.85
C ALA A 32 -10.63 6.86 -6.58
N PRO A 33 -11.28 6.19 -7.56
CA PRO A 33 -10.68 5.08 -8.29
C PRO A 33 -9.49 5.53 -9.14
N TYR A 34 -8.54 4.63 -9.34
CA TYR A 34 -7.33 4.85 -10.13
C TYR A 34 -6.95 3.61 -10.94
N ASP A 35 -6.13 3.80 -11.96
CA ASP A 35 -5.53 2.70 -12.71
C ASP A 35 -4.36 2.12 -11.90
N PHE A 36 -4.60 0.98 -11.25
CA PHE A 36 -3.64 0.34 -10.35
C PHE A 36 -2.37 -0.17 -11.05
N ARG A 37 -2.33 -0.20 -12.40
CA ARG A 37 -1.14 -0.59 -13.17
C ARG A 37 -0.07 0.50 -13.14
N TYR A 38 -0.46 1.74 -12.84
CA TYR A 38 0.43 2.90 -12.82
C TYR A 38 0.71 3.38 -11.41
N ALA A 39 1.87 4.02 -11.24
CA ALA A 39 2.28 4.70 -10.02
C ALA A 39 2.90 6.07 -10.36
N VAL A 40 3.25 6.90 -9.37
CA VAL A 40 4.00 8.14 -9.66
C VAL A 40 5.52 7.87 -9.63
N PRO A 41 6.34 8.63 -10.38
CA PRO A 41 5.97 9.60 -11.41
C PRO A 41 5.52 8.93 -12.73
N SER A 42 4.29 9.20 -13.16
CA SER A 42 3.75 8.86 -14.49
C SER A 42 2.65 9.83 -14.88
N ALA A 43 2.33 9.92 -16.17
CA ALA A 43 1.24 10.78 -16.63
C ALA A 43 -0.13 10.36 -16.05
N VAL A 44 -0.38 9.05 -15.93
CA VAL A 44 -1.61 8.49 -15.36
C VAL A 44 -1.69 8.78 -13.86
N GLY A 45 -0.59 8.54 -13.12
CA GLY A 45 -0.51 8.85 -11.69
C GLY A 45 -0.61 10.35 -11.41
N ALA A 46 0.02 11.21 -12.22
CA ALA A 46 -0.08 12.66 -12.10
C ALA A 46 -1.50 13.16 -12.38
N ARG A 47 -2.19 12.59 -13.38
CA ARG A 47 -3.62 12.83 -13.64
C ARG A 47 -4.46 12.45 -12.43
N TYR A 48 -4.25 11.27 -11.85
CA TYR A 48 -4.95 10.84 -10.64
C TYR A 48 -4.71 11.82 -9.47
N PHE A 49 -3.46 12.22 -9.21
CA PHE A 49 -3.14 13.16 -8.13
C PHE A 49 -3.78 14.54 -8.33
N ARG A 50 -3.94 15.00 -9.57
CA ARG A 50 -4.66 16.24 -9.87
C ARG A 50 -6.15 16.09 -9.63
N ASP A 51 -6.73 14.97 -10.06
CA ASP A 51 -8.16 14.71 -9.95
C ASP A 51 -8.58 14.46 -8.48
N LEU A 52 -7.74 13.77 -7.70
CA LEU A 52 -7.89 13.64 -6.24
C LEU A 52 -7.84 15.00 -5.53
N ALA A 53 -6.90 15.88 -5.90
CA ALA A 53 -6.85 17.23 -5.34
C ALA A 53 -8.11 18.05 -5.67
N ARG A 54 -8.68 17.89 -6.87
CA ARG A 54 -9.97 18.52 -7.24
C ARG A 54 -11.13 17.94 -6.44
N LEU A 55 -11.16 16.62 -6.25
CA LEU A 55 -12.17 15.95 -5.43
C LEU A 55 -12.15 16.46 -4.00
N LEU A 56 -10.98 16.57 -3.38
CA LEU A 56 -10.83 17.08 -2.00
C LEU A 56 -11.27 18.54 -1.87
N ARG A 57 -11.00 19.39 -2.88
CA ARG A 57 -11.54 20.77 -2.92
C ARG A 57 -13.06 20.79 -3.05
N ARG A 58 -13.64 19.91 -3.86
CA ARG A 58 -15.10 19.77 -4.04
C ARG A 58 -15.76 19.26 -2.75
N ALA A 59 -15.27 18.17 -2.17
CA ALA A 59 -15.78 17.58 -0.94
C ALA A 59 -15.76 18.60 0.20
N ARG A 60 -14.66 19.34 0.38
CA ARG A 60 -14.56 20.42 1.37
C ARG A 60 -15.60 21.53 1.14
N ARG A 61 -15.84 21.93 -0.12
CA ARG A 61 -16.85 22.94 -0.46
C ARG A 61 -18.26 22.46 -0.12
N LEU A 62 -18.58 21.21 -0.42
CA LEU A 62 -19.87 20.60 -0.09
C LEU A 62 -20.04 20.44 1.42
N ASN A 63 -18.94 20.18 2.15
CA ASN A 63 -18.92 19.98 3.60
C ASN A 63 -18.61 21.26 4.40
N ARG A 64 -19.13 22.41 3.99
CA ARG A 64 -19.02 23.71 4.71
C ARG A 64 -17.60 24.10 5.12
N GLY A 65 -16.60 23.74 4.32
CA GLY A 65 -15.20 24.06 4.60
C GLY A 65 -14.44 23.05 5.47
N ARG A 66 -15.09 21.99 5.96
CA ARG A 66 -14.41 20.94 6.73
C ARG A 66 -13.50 20.10 5.82
N PRO A 67 -12.24 19.83 6.24
CA PRO A 67 -11.34 19.00 5.46
C PRO A 67 -11.81 17.54 5.45
N ALA A 68 -11.36 16.76 4.46
CA ALA A 68 -11.81 15.39 4.26
C ALA A 68 -10.98 14.38 5.06
N VAL A 69 -11.61 13.24 5.39
CA VAL A 69 -10.91 12.03 5.84
C VAL A 69 -10.59 11.19 4.61
N LEU A 70 -9.31 10.86 4.41
CA LEU A 70 -8.87 9.94 3.37
C LEU A 70 -8.83 8.53 3.94
N VAL A 71 -9.47 7.58 3.26
CA VAL A 71 -9.40 6.14 3.62
C VAL A 71 -8.76 5.41 2.46
N ALA A 72 -7.73 4.62 2.75
CA ALA A 72 -7.00 3.86 1.74
C ALA A 72 -6.65 2.46 2.25
N HIS A 73 -6.52 1.50 1.33
CA HIS A 73 -6.14 0.12 1.64
C HIS A 73 -4.97 -0.34 0.78
N SER A 74 -4.04 -1.09 1.36
CA SER A 74 -2.93 -1.75 0.66
C SER A 74 -2.12 -0.75 -0.18
N PHE A 75 -1.95 -1.03 -1.48
CA PHE A 75 -1.27 -0.13 -2.44
C PHE A 75 -1.88 1.29 -2.47
N GLY A 76 -3.18 1.42 -2.20
CA GLY A 76 -3.82 2.72 -2.07
C GLY A 76 -3.20 3.59 -0.98
N CYS A 77 -2.72 2.99 0.12
CA CYS A 77 -2.05 3.72 1.20
C CYS A 77 -0.73 4.34 0.73
N ALA A 78 0.08 3.58 -0.03
CA ALA A 78 1.31 4.07 -0.64
C ALA A 78 1.04 5.25 -1.59
N LEU A 79 -0.01 5.15 -2.41
CA LEU A 79 -0.44 6.25 -3.29
C LEU A 79 -0.93 7.47 -2.51
N THR A 80 -1.75 7.28 -1.48
CA THR A 80 -2.25 8.36 -0.61
C THR A 80 -1.09 9.06 0.11
N TYR A 81 -0.13 8.29 0.62
CA TYR A 81 1.07 8.81 1.27
C TYR A 81 1.87 9.70 0.31
N GLN A 82 2.21 9.20 -0.88
CA GLN A 82 2.94 9.96 -1.89
C GLN A 82 2.14 11.17 -2.42
N PHE A 83 0.80 11.06 -2.47
CA PHE A 83 -0.07 12.19 -2.76
C PHE A 83 0.07 13.29 -1.72
N LEU A 84 0.03 12.95 -0.42
CA LEU A 84 0.20 13.91 0.67
C LEU A 84 1.56 14.61 0.58
N LEU A 85 2.65 13.85 0.40
CA LEU A 85 4.00 14.41 0.25
C LEU A 85 4.15 15.33 -0.97
N SER A 86 3.42 15.06 -2.06
CA SER A 86 3.42 15.90 -3.26
C SER A 86 2.69 17.25 -3.11
N ARG A 87 2.16 17.55 -1.91
CA ARG A 87 1.37 18.76 -1.64
C ARG A 87 2.06 19.65 -0.60
N PRO A 88 2.05 20.98 -0.81
CA PRO A 88 2.52 21.92 0.21
C PRO A 88 1.79 21.70 1.54
N LEU A 89 2.51 21.83 2.66
CA LEU A 89 1.93 21.63 3.99
C LEU A 89 0.65 22.46 4.25
N PRO A 90 0.58 23.75 3.87
CA PRO A 90 -0.66 24.52 4.00
C PRO A 90 -1.83 23.92 3.22
N TRP A 91 -1.56 23.31 2.05
CA TRP A 91 -2.59 22.65 1.26
C TRP A 91 -3.08 21.38 1.97
N ARG A 92 -2.17 20.55 2.50
CA ARG A 92 -2.50 19.34 3.25
C ARG A 92 -3.42 19.66 4.42
N ARG A 93 -2.99 20.55 5.31
CA ARG A 93 -3.75 20.96 6.51
C ARG A 93 -5.13 21.54 6.19
N ARG A 94 -5.25 22.26 5.06
CA ARG A 94 -6.53 22.85 4.64
C ARG A 94 -7.53 21.84 4.09
N HIS A 95 -7.06 20.73 3.50
CA HIS A 95 -7.89 19.83 2.70
C HIS A 95 -8.03 18.42 3.26
N VAL A 96 -7.09 17.98 4.10
CA VAL A 96 -7.05 16.64 4.67
C VAL A 96 -7.04 16.77 6.19
N GLY A 97 -8.13 16.34 6.82
CA GLY A 97 -8.27 16.36 8.28
C GLY A 97 -7.66 15.14 8.92
N HIS A 98 -7.70 14.00 8.22
CA HIS A 98 -7.16 12.73 8.70
C HIS A 98 -6.89 11.79 7.52
N ALA A 99 -5.95 10.87 7.69
CA ALA A 99 -5.73 9.74 6.79
C ALA A 99 -5.81 8.41 7.56
N VAL A 100 -6.76 7.56 7.19
CA VAL A 100 -6.92 6.20 7.71
C VAL A 100 -6.32 5.23 6.69
N LEU A 101 -5.20 4.60 7.05
CA LEU A 101 -4.44 3.72 6.19
C LEU A 101 -4.60 2.27 6.66
N LEU A 102 -5.17 1.41 5.81
CA LEU A 102 -5.47 0.01 6.12
C LEU A 102 -4.44 -0.91 5.47
N GLY A 103 -3.62 -1.59 6.27
CA GLY A 103 -2.52 -2.43 5.78
C GLY A 103 -1.55 -1.69 4.86
N PRO A 104 -0.93 -0.56 5.29
CA PRO A 104 -0.06 0.22 4.43
C PRO A 104 1.24 -0.52 4.12
N ALA A 105 1.49 -0.77 2.85
CA ALA A 105 2.75 -1.33 2.35
C ALA A 105 3.76 -0.23 2.02
N LEU A 106 4.24 0.51 3.04
CA LEU A 106 5.26 1.55 2.83
C LEU A 106 6.63 0.90 2.66
N GLY A 107 7.33 1.27 1.58
CA GLY A 107 8.63 0.68 1.27
C GLY A 107 8.58 -0.77 0.76
N GLY A 108 7.43 -1.22 0.24
CA GLY A 108 7.29 -2.52 -0.41
C GLY A 108 7.07 -3.70 0.54
N PHE A 109 7.10 -4.91 0.01
CA PHE A 109 6.89 -6.18 0.74
C PHE A 109 7.59 -7.33 0.02
N ALA A 110 7.95 -8.40 0.74
CA ALA A 110 8.81 -9.46 0.22
C ALA A 110 8.24 -10.14 -1.05
N GLU A 111 6.93 -10.46 -1.07
CA GLU A 111 6.25 -11.00 -2.26
C GLU A 111 6.35 -10.07 -3.49
N GLY A 112 6.69 -8.78 -3.30
CA GLY A 112 6.95 -7.86 -4.40
C GLY A 112 8.12 -8.29 -5.29
N MET A 113 9.15 -8.94 -4.73
CA MET A 113 10.26 -9.51 -5.51
C MET A 113 9.84 -10.83 -6.16
N GLU A 114 9.29 -11.76 -5.38
CA GLU A 114 8.87 -13.07 -5.88
C GLU A 114 7.84 -12.96 -7.01
N GLY A 115 6.89 -12.03 -6.90
CA GLY A 115 5.85 -11.83 -7.91
C GLY A 115 6.37 -11.32 -9.26
N LEU A 116 7.61 -10.81 -9.34
CA LEU A 116 8.28 -10.54 -10.62
C LEU A 116 8.90 -11.79 -11.25
N VAL A 117 9.10 -12.85 -10.48
CA VAL A 117 9.68 -14.14 -10.92
C VAL A 117 8.60 -15.16 -11.26
N THR A 118 7.62 -15.34 -10.38
CA THR A 118 6.52 -16.31 -10.53
C THR A 118 5.30 -15.70 -11.23
N GLY A 119 5.18 -14.38 -11.16
CA GLY A 119 4.15 -13.61 -11.84
C GLY A 119 2.89 -13.36 -11.04
N THR A 120 1.91 -12.70 -11.67
CA THR A 120 0.62 -12.38 -11.04
C THR A 120 -0.52 -13.14 -11.70
N GLY A 121 -1.43 -13.70 -10.88
CA GLY A 121 -2.67 -14.33 -11.35
C GLY A 121 -3.81 -13.34 -11.63
N CYS A 122 -3.63 -12.05 -11.33
CA CYS A 122 -4.69 -11.07 -11.48
C CYS A 122 -5.05 -10.84 -12.96
N GLY A 123 -6.23 -11.34 -13.37
CA GLY A 123 -6.74 -11.19 -14.74
C GLY A 123 -6.31 -12.29 -15.71
N LEU A 124 -5.67 -13.36 -15.22
CA LEU A 124 -5.32 -14.55 -16.01
C LEU A 124 -5.97 -15.81 -15.41
N PRO A 125 -6.29 -16.83 -16.23
CA PRO A 125 -6.68 -18.13 -15.70
C PRO A 125 -5.58 -18.73 -14.81
N ASP A 126 -5.95 -19.51 -13.81
CA ASP A 126 -4.97 -20.14 -12.91
C ASP A 126 -3.98 -21.04 -13.66
N ALA A 127 -4.43 -21.69 -14.74
CA ALA A 127 -3.62 -22.52 -15.63
C ALA A 127 -2.67 -21.74 -16.56
N ALA A 128 -2.67 -20.40 -16.52
CA ALA A 128 -1.74 -19.60 -17.31
C ALA A 128 -0.29 -19.95 -16.96
N ALA A 129 0.53 -20.13 -18.00
CA ALA A 129 1.95 -20.45 -17.85
C ALA A 129 2.68 -19.32 -17.10
N ARG A 130 3.64 -19.72 -16.26
CA ARG A 130 4.44 -18.80 -15.44
C ARG A 130 5.09 -17.66 -16.23
N PRO A 131 5.73 -17.87 -17.40
CA PRO A 131 6.30 -16.76 -18.17
C PRO A 131 5.27 -15.70 -18.57
N MET A 132 4.02 -16.09 -18.83
CA MET A 132 2.94 -15.15 -19.15
C MET A 132 2.51 -14.34 -17.92
N LYS A 133 2.39 -14.99 -16.76
CA LYS A 133 2.09 -14.31 -15.49
C LYS A 133 3.22 -13.34 -15.10
N ALA A 134 4.47 -13.73 -15.28
CA ALA A 134 5.63 -12.88 -15.02
C ALA A 134 5.67 -11.67 -15.95
N ARG A 135 5.44 -11.86 -17.26
CA ARG A 135 5.34 -10.77 -18.23
C ARG A 135 4.20 -9.80 -17.88
N LEU A 136 3.05 -10.30 -17.45
CA LEU A 136 1.95 -9.46 -16.98
C LEU A 136 2.34 -8.64 -15.76
N ALA A 137 2.95 -9.25 -14.74
CA ALA A 137 3.42 -8.53 -13.56
C ALA A 137 4.43 -7.43 -13.92
N ARG A 138 5.44 -7.77 -14.72
CA ARG A 138 6.52 -6.86 -15.19
C ARG A 138 6.00 -5.72 -16.07
N SER A 139 4.86 -5.90 -16.76
CA SER A 139 4.24 -4.84 -17.57
C SER A 139 3.60 -3.71 -16.75
N GLN A 140 3.36 -3.93 -15.45
CA GLN A 140 2.73 -2.96 -14.57
C GLN A 140 3.80 -2.05 -13.98
N GLN A 141 3.72 -0.74 -14.23
CA GLN A 141 4.63 0.23 -13.62
C GLN A 141 4.55 0.18 -12.07
N SER A 142 3.37 -0.10 -11.52
CA SER A 142 3.16 -0.24 -10.07
C SER A 142 3.84 -1.47 -9.46
N ALA A 143 4.30 -2.44 -10.26
CA ALA A 143 5.02 -3.60 -9.74
C ALA A 143 6.33 -3.19 -9.06
N LEU A 144 7.03 -2.19 -9.61
CA LEU A 144 8.27 -1.70 -9.02
C LEU A 144 8.07 -1.02 -7.66
N TRP A 145 6.89 -0.46 -7.38
CA TRP A 145 6.55 0.12 -6.07
C TRP A 145 6.34 -0.92 -4.97
N ARG A 146 6.16 -2.19 -5.33
CA ARG A 146 6.00 -3.29 -4.37
C ARG A 146 7.35 -3.83 -3.90
N LEU A 147 8.43 -3.46 -4.58
CA LEU A 147 9.77 -3.93 -4.26
C LEU A 147 10.19 -3.40 -2.87
N PRO A 148 10.68 -4.29 -1.99
CA PRO A 148 11.28 -3.93 -0.72
C PRO A 148 12.35 -2.86 -0.86
N THR A 149 12.36 -1.89 0.05
CA THR A 149 13.35 -0.82 0.07
C THR A 149 14.33 -0.95 1.25
N PRO A 150 15.61 -0.58 1.08
CA PRO A 150 16.60 -0.68 2.15
C PRO A 150 16.21 -0.03 3.48
N PRO A 151 15.56 1.16 3.52
CA PRO A 151 15.16 1.77 4.79
C PRO A 151 14.21 0.92 5.64
N VAL A 152 13.40 0.06 5.01
CA VAL A 152 12.41 -0.77 5.70
C VAL A 152 12.94 -2.19 5.93
N PHE A 153 13.53 -2.78 4.89
CA PHE A 153 13.92 -4.18 4.92
C PHE A 153 15.38 -4.42 5.30
N GLY A 154 16.24 -3.40 5.24
CA GLY A 154 17.66 -3.54 5.57
C GLY A 154 18.33 -4.62 4.73
N ASP A 155 19.11 -5.47 5.41
CA ASP A 155 19.90 -6.56 4.81
C ASP A 155 19.22 -7.94 4.94
N ARG A 156 17.89 -7.95 5.18
CA ARG A 156 17.14 -9.21 5.27
C ARG A 156 17.21 -9.96 3.95
N PRO A 157 17.43 -11.29 3.97
CA PRO A 157 17.35 -12.11 2.77
C PRO A 157 15.90 -12.16 2.29
N LEU A 158 15.65 -11.72 1.05
CA LEU A 158 14.31 -11.67 0.47
C LEU A 158 14.13 -12.75 -0.59
N VAL A 159 15.14 -12.92 -1.45
CA VAL A 159 15.19 -14.02 -2.42
C VAL A 159 16.56 -14.68 -2.31
N VAL A 160 16.57 -16.00 -2.17
CA VAL A 160 17.79 -16.81 -2.06
C VAL A 160 17.78 -17.82 -3.19
N THR A 161 18.87 -17.93 -3.92
CA THR A 161 19.10 -18.96 -4.94
C THR A 161 20.27 -19.86 -4.51
N ALA A 162 20.61 -20.86 -5.31
CA ALA A 162 21.80 -21.70 -5.06
C ALA A 162 23.13 -20.91 -5.13
N ILE A 163 23.13 -19.75 -5.81
CA ILE A 163 24.34 -18.97 -6.11
C ILE A 163 24.39 -17.63 -5.39
N GLU A 164 23.24 -17.01 -5.11
CA GLU A 164 23.15 -15.63 -4.65
C GLU A 164 22.06 -15.43 -3.60
N THR A 165 22.23 -14.40 -2.77
CA THR A 165 21.21 -13.93 -1.82
C THR A 165 20.92 -12.46 -2.08
N TYR A 166 19.68 -12.16 -2.44
CA TYR A 166 19.22 -10.81 -2.72
C TYR A 166 18.52 -10.20 -1.52
N THR A 167 19.00 -9.02 -1.12
CA THR A 167 18.38 -8.16 -0.12
C THR A 167 17.69 -6.96 -0.80
N ALA A 168 17.11 -6.05 -0.01
CA ALA A 168 16.52 -4.83 -0.54
C ALA A 168 17.56 -3.88 -1.19
N ARG A 169 18.86 -4.07 -0.92
CA ARG A 169 19.95 -3.33 -1.56
C ARG A 169 20.27 -3.85 -2.96
N ASP A 170 19.97 -5.12 -3.20
CA ASP A 170 20.37 -5.84 -4.41
C ASP A 170 19.26 -5.85 -5.47
N VAL A 171 18.16 -5.12 -5.25
CA VAL A 171 16.99 -5.10 -6.15
C VAL A 171 17.38 -4.74 -7.58
N ALA A 172 18.37 -3.87 -7.81
CA ALA A 172 18.84 -3.56 -9.16
C ALA A 172 19.48 -4.79 -9.85
N ALA A 173 20.39 -5.48 -9.16
CA ALA A 173 21.03 -6.70 -9.67
C ALA A 173 19.99 -7.82 -9.85
N PHE A 174 19.11 -8.01 -8.86
CA PHE A 174 17.99 -8.95 -8.94
C PHE A 174 17.14 -8.76 -10.20
N LEU A 175 16.81 -7.51 -10.55
CA LEU A 175 16.02 -7.21 -11.76
C LEU A 175 16.76 -7.61 -13.05
N GLU A 176 18.09 -7.48 -13.09
CA GLU A 176 18.90 -7.96 -14.21
C GLU A 176 18.88 -9.49 -14.28
N ASP A 177 19.12 -10.15 -13.15
CA ASP A 177 19.26 -11.61 -13.07
C ASP A 177 17.96 -12.38 -13.38
N ILE A 178 16.80 -11.79 -13.09
CA ILE A 178 15.50 -12.38 -13.47
C ILE A 178 15.11 -12.10 -14.94
N GLY A 179 16.00 -11.46 -15.71
CA GLY A 179 15.77 -11.06 -17.09
C GLY A 179 14.76 -9.91 -17.24
N PHE A 180 14.77 -8.95 -16.33
CA PHE A 180 13.92 -7.76 -16.35
C PHE A 180 14.74 -6.45 -16.23
N ALA A 181 15.83 -6.37 -16.99
CA ALA A 181 16.77 -5.25 -16.99
C ALA A 181 16.10 -3.89 -17.30
N GLU A 182 15.01 -3.87 -18.07
CA GLU A 182 14.25 -2.65 -18.34
C GLU A 182 13.58 -2.06 -17.09
N GLY A 183 13.39 -2.86 -16.04
CA GLY A 183 12.88 -2.45 -14.74
C GLY A 183 13.91 -1.68 -13.89
N VAL A 184 15.21 -1.88 -14.13
CA VAL A 184 16.31 -1.33 -13.33
C VAL A 184 16.29 0.19 -13.33
N ARG A 185 16.35 0.81 -14.51
CA ARG A 185 16.42 2.29 -14.63
C ARG A 185 15.20 2.97 -13.99
N PRO A 186 13.94 2.57 -14.27
CA PRO A 186 12.78 3.13 -13.58
C PRO A 186 12.81 2.92 -12.06
N TYR A 187 13.23 1.74 -11.59
CA TYR A 187 13.36 1.48 -10.15
C TYR A 187 14.34 2.46 -9.49
N VAL A 188 15.58 2.51 -9.97
CA VAL A 188 16.66 3.32 -9.39
C VAL A 188 16.37 4.82 -9.48
N THR A 189 15.84 5.28 -10.61
CA THR A 189 15.69 6.73 -10.86
C THR A 189 14.36 7.32 -10.40
N ARG A 190 13.32 6.51 -10.19
CA ARG A 190 11.95 7.01 -9.91
C ARG A 190 11.31 6.39 -8.69
N VAL A 191 11.58 5.13 -8.37
CA VAL A 191 10.92 4.42 -7.26
C VAL A 191 11.75 4.46 -5.99
N LEU A 192 13.01 4.05 -6.04
CA LEU A 192 13.87 4.05 -4.87
C LEU A 192 13.98 5.45 -4.19
N PRO A 193 14.09 6.58 -4.93
CA PRO A 193 14.22 7.89 -4.31
C PRO A 193 13.00 8.34 -3.50
N ILE A 194 11.78 7.95 -3.90
CA ILE A 194 10.55 8.39 -3.21
C ILE A 194 10.28 7.63 -1.90
N TRP A 195 11.03 6.55 -1.66
CA TRP A 195 10.90 5.69 -0.48
C TRP A 195 12.10 5.79 0.47
N ARG A 196 13.07 6.66 0.19
CA ARG A 196 14.34 6.71 0.93
C ARG A 196 14.19 7.18 2.37
N ASP A 197 13.44 8.26 2.58
CA ASP A 197 13.44 8.99 3.86
C ASP A 197 12.13 8.85 4.64
N LEU A 198 11.10 8.24 4.03
CA LEU A 198 9.76 8.02 4.60
C LEU A 198 9.27 9.14 5.56
N PRO A 199 9.31 10.43 5.17
CA PRO A 199 8.97 11.52 6.08
C PRO A 199 7.49 11.48 6.49
N ALA A 200 7.20 11.96 7.71
CA ALA A 200 5.83 12.08 8.18
C ALA A 200 4.98 13.00 7.28
N PRO A 201 3.72 12.64 6.98
CA PRO A 201 2.86 13.42 6.08
C PRO A 201 2.30 14.70 6.72
N LEU A 202 2.55 14.94 8.01
CA LEU A 202 2.13 16.13 8.78
C LEU A 202 0.63 16.45 8.65
N VAL A 203 -0.16 15.38 8.60
CA VAL A 203 -1.61 15.33 8.80
C VAL A 203 -1.89 14.21 9.80
N PRO A 204 -2.98 14.26 10.59
CA PRO A 204 -3.35 13.15 11.46
C PRO A 204 -3.45 11.84 10.67
N VAL A 205 -2.83 10.77 11.19
CA VAL A 205 -2.85 9.43 10.58
C VAL A 205 -3.36 8.42 11.60
N THR A 206 -4.30 7.58 11.19
CA THR A 206 -4.56 6.28 11.82
C THR A 206 -4.04 5.20 10.87
N SER A 207 -3.09 4.40 11.32
CA SER A 207 -2.65 3.19 10.62
C SER A 207 -3.33 1.99 11.26
N VAL A 208 -4.10 1.23 10.48
CA VAL A 208 -4.77 -0.01 10.94
C VAL A 208 -4.08 -1.19 10.27
N ILE A 209 -3.49 -2.09 11.04
CA ILE A 209 -2.66 -3.18 10.54
C ILE A 209 -3.10 -4.53 11.10
N GLY A 210 -3.04 -5.57 10.26
CA GLY A 210 -3.14 -6.96 10.72
C GLY A 210 -1.80 -7.42 11.30
N VAL A 211 -1.84 -8.23 12.35
CA VAL A 211 -0.64 -8.80 12.99
C VAL A 211 -0.86 -10.25 13.40
N GLY A 212 0.20 -11.02 13.57
CA GLY A 212 0.14 -12.42 13.99
C GLY A 212 -0.32 -13.38 12.90
N VAL A 213 -0.26 -12.98 11.62
CA VAL A 213 -0.60 -13.82 10.48
C VAL A 213 0.68 -14.24 9.76
N ALA A 214 0.87 -15.54 9.56
CA ALA A 214 2.05 -16.07 8.88
C ALA A 214 2.20 -15.43 7.49
N THR A 215 3.29 -14.69 7.30
CA THR A 215 3.53 -13.85 6.11
C THR A 215 4.84 -14.23 5.44
N PRO A 216 4.88 -14.47 4.12
CA PRO A 216 6.12 -14.78 3.40
C PRO A 216 7.18 -13.70 3.58
N GLU A 217 8.38 -14.06 4.06
CA GLU A 217 9.52 -13.17 4.26
C GLU A 217 10.69 -13.44 3.31
N THR A 218 10.95 -14.73 3.05
CA THR A 218 12.06 -15.15 2.19
C THR A 218 11.62 -16.25 1.24
N PHE A 219 12.01 -16.13 -0.02
CA PHE A 219 11.74 -17.11 -1.08
C PHE A 219 13.03 -17.80 -1.49
N VAL A 220 13.11 -19.11 -1.28
CA VAL A 220 14.31 -19.92 -1.48
C VAL A 220 14.14 -20.81 -2.70
N PHE A 221 14.84 -20.48 -3.78
CA PHE A 221 14.96 -21.30 -4.99
C PHE A 221 16.16 -22.23 -4.85
N ARG A 222 15.91 -23.53 -4.62
CA ARG A 222 16.97 -24.52 -4.42
C ARG A 222 17.57 -25.08 -5.71
N THR A 223 16.99 -24.77 -6.86
CA THR A 223 17.44 -25.32 -8.14
C THR A 223 18.76 -24.69 -8.56
N GLU A 224 19.66 -25.48 -9.15
CA GLU A 224 20.87 -24.95 -9.81
C GLU A 224 20.51 -24.07 -11.02
N GLU A 225 19.29 -24.19 -11.54
CA GLU A 225 18.72 -23.39 -12.63
C GLU A 225 18.23 -21.99 -12.19
N GLY A 226 18.78 -21.47 -11.09
CA GLY A 226 18.53 -20.10 -10.61
C GLY A 226 17.13 -19.91 -10.03
N PHE A 227 16.23 -19.32 -10.82
CA PHE A 227 14.88 -18.92 -10.38
C PHE A 227 13.77 -19.89 -10.84
N GLU A 228 14.12 -21.04 -11.40
CA GLU A 228 13.14 -22.03 -11.86
C GLU A 228 12.45 -22.77 -10.70
N GLY A 229 11.26 -23.30 -10.97
CA GLY A 229 10.44 -24.02 -9.98
C GLY A 229 9.77 -23.13 -8.92
N GLU A 230 8.99 -23.76 -8.03
CA GLU A 230 8.33 -23.06 -6.92
C GLU A 230 9.31 -22.87 -5.75
N PRO A 231 9.44 -21.65 -5.20
CA PRO A 231 10.34 -21.42 -4.08
C PRO A 231 9.79 -22.04 -2.79
N GLU A 232 10.69 -22.51 -1.92
CA GLU A 232 10.36 -22.73 -0.52
C GLU A 232 10.17 -21.36 0.15
N VAL A 233 9.17 -21.24 1.00
CA VAL A 233 8.82 -19.97 1.64
C VAL A 233 9.11 -20.03 3.13
N VAL A 234 9.93 -19.09 3.60
CA VAL A 234 10.11 -18.82 5.03
C VAL A 234 9.11 -17.75 5.43
N TYR A 235 8.40 -18.00 6.54
CA TYR A 235 7.34 -17.12 7.03
C TYR A 235 7.78 -16.40 8.30
N GLY A 236 7.38 -15.14 8.41
CA GLY A 236 7.43 -14.36 9.63
C GLY A 236 6.08 -13.71 9.94
N ASP A 237 6.13 -12.59 10.65
CA ASP A 237 4.92 -11.88 11.09
C ASP A 237 4.45 -10.84 10.05
N GLY A 238 3.16 -10.56 10.06
CA GLY A 238 2.49 -9.61 9.19
C GLY A 238 0.98 -9.85 9.12
N ASP A 239 0.37 -9.45 8.00
CA ASP A 239 -1.06 -9.65 7.73
C ASP A 239 -1.34 -10.75 6.69
N GLY A 240 -0.36 -11.62 6.41
CA GLY A 240 -0.45 -12.69 5.41
C GLY A 240 -0.12 -12.25 3.99
N THR A 241 0.21 -10.97 3.77
CA THR A 241 0.72 -10.46 2.49
C THR A 241 1.84 -9.44 2.71
N ILE A 242 1.63 -8.48 3.60
CA ILE A 242 2.58 -7.41 3.90
C ILE A 242 3.33 -7.75 5.18
N ASN A 243 4.66 -7.79 5.10
CA ASN A 243 5.53 -8.08 6.23
C ASN A 243 5.36 -7.04 7.34
N ILE A 244 5.47 -7.48 8.60
CA ILE A 244 5.31 -6.61 9.76
C ILE A 244 6.22 -5.37 9.69
N VAL A 245 7.45 -5.54 9.17
CA VAL A 245 8.44 -4.46 9.04
C VAL A 245 7.96 -3.32 8.13
N SER A 246 7.16 -3.61 7.11
CA SER A 246 6.55 -2.58 6.25
C SER A 246 5.31 -1.97 6.92
N LEU A 247 4.48 -2.81 7.56
CA LEU A 247 3.27 -2.36 8.25
C LEU A 247 3.57 -1.37 9.39
N VAL A 248 4.67 -1.58 10.11
CA VAL A 248 5.10 -0.71 11.23
C VAL A 248 6.09 0.38 10.81
N ALA A 249 6.40 0.53 9.51
CA ALA A 249 7.31 1.59 9.05
C ALA A 249 6.78 3.00 9.37
N VAL A 250 5.47 3.14 9.62
CA VAL A 250 4.84 4.38 10.09
C VAL A 250 5.16 4.73 11.54
N ASP A 251 5.64 3.79 12.36
CA ASP A 251 5.83 4.00 13.80
C ASP A 251 6.88 5.10 14.08
N GLU A 252 7.86 5.25 13.19
CA GLU A 252 8.85 6.34 13.22
C GLU A 252 8.21 7.74 13.22
N TRP A 253 6.99 7.86 12.71
CA TRP A 253 6.27 9.13 12.67
C TRP A 253 5.79 9.60 14.04
N ALA A 254 5.72 8.72 15.05
CA ALA A 254 5.31 9.08 16.42
C ALA A 254 6.27 10.08 17.08
N GLY A 255 7.56 10.08 16.68
CA GLY A 255 8.57 11.00 17.18
C GLY A 255 8.66 12.34 16.46
N VAL A 256 7.85 12.55 15.40
CA VAL A 256 7.96 13.74 14.55
C VAL A 256 7.07 14.87 15.08
N GLN A 257 7.68 16.02 15.40
CA GLN A 257 6.95 17.19 15.89
C GLN A 257 5.86 17.63 14.89
N GLY A 258 4.62 17.77 15.38
CA GLY A 258 3.46 18.17 14.57
C GLY A 258 2.81 17.04 13.78
N GLN A 259 3.27 15.80 13.93
CA GLN A 259 2.61 14.61 13.42
C GLN A 259 1.75 13.96 14.51
N VAL A 260 0.49 13.68 14.21
CA VAL A 260 -0.40 12.89 15.06
C VAL A 260 -0.52 11.50 14.45
N LEU A 261 -0.15 10.46 15.19
CA LEU A 261 -0.21 9.08 14.74
C LEU A 261 -0.97 8.21 15.76
N LYS A 262 -1.94 7.45 15.28
CA LYS A 262 -2.56 6.32 15.97
C LYS A 262 -2.25 5.04 15.19
N VAL A 263 -1.82 3.98 15.87
CA VAL A 263 -1.58 2.67 15.25
C VAL A 263 -2.47 1.64 15.92
N LEU A 264 -3.44 1.12 15.17
CA LEU A 264 -4.35 0.08 15.60
C LEU A 264 -3.88 -1.27 15.04
N ARG A 265 -3.51 -2.19 15.93
CA ARG A 265 -3.08 -3.55 15.59
C ARG A 265 -4.24 -4.51 15.79
N LEU A 266 -4.60 -5.25 14.75
CA LEU A 266 -5.70 -6.21 14.72
C LEU A 266 -5.14 -7.64 14.65
N PRO A 267 -5.10 -8.39 15.77
CA PRO A 267 -4.57 -9.75 15.77
C PRO A 267 -5.36 -10.69 14.86
N GLY A 268 -4.66 -11.49 14.05
CA GLY A 268 -5.24 -12.51 13.17
C GLY A 268 -5.97 -11.98 11.93
N VAL A 269 -6.02 -10.66 11.73
CA VAL A 269 -6.69 -10.08 10.55
C VAL A 269 -5.78 -10.18 9.33
N HIS A 270 -6.21 -10.96 8.34
CA HIS A 270 -5.53 -11.10 7.05
C HIS A 270 -5.68 -9.85 6.17
N HIS A 271 -4.72 -9.57 5.29
CA HIS A 271 -4.61 -8.38 4.43
C HIS A 271 -5.88 -8.10 3.60
N THR A 272 -6.57 -9.15 3.19
CA THR A 272 -7.78 -9.09 2.36
C THR A 272 -9.08 -9.01 3.17
N SER A 273 -9.00 -9.14 4.51
CA SER A 273 -10.15 -9.35 5.38
C SER A 273 -10.59 -8.10 6.14
N PHE A 274 -9.90 -6.96 5.98
CA PHE A 274 -10.31 -5.67 6.61
C PHE A 274 -11.76 -5.27 6.35
N PHE A 275 -12.36 -5.74 5.24
CA PHE A 275 -13.76 -5.43 4.87
C PHE A 275 -14.68 -6.65 4.92
N ALA A 276 -14.14 -7.85 5.14
CA ALA A 276 -14.89 -9.10 5.09
C ALA A 276 -15.10 -9.73 6.47
N ASP A 277 -14.17 -9.50 7.40
CA ASP A 277 -14.29 -9.89 8.79
C ASP A 277 -15.04 -8.81 9.58
N ASP A 278 -16.05 -9.20 10.36
CA ASP A 278 -16.94 -8.23 11.04
C ASP A 278 -16.21 -7.49 12.16
N PHE A 279 -15.26 -8.14 12.85
CA PHE A 279 -14.43 -7.50 13.87
C PHE A 279 -13.51 -6.44 13.24
N ALA A 280 -12.81 -6.79 12.15
CA ALA A 280 -11.96 -5.86 11.41
C ALA A 280 -12.77 -4.70 10.82
N LEU A 281 -13.89 -4.99 10.17
CA LEU A 281 -14.75 -3.98 9.55
C LEU A 281 -15.33 -3.03 10.58
N THR A 282 -15.80 -3.54 11.73
CA THR A 282 -16.30 -2.71 12.84
C THR A 282 -15.23 -1.79 13.36
N SER A 283 -14.01 -2.30 13.54
CA SER A 283 -12.86 -1.51 13.98
C SER A 283 -12.52 -0.40 12.98
N VAL A 284 -12.47 -0.72 11.68
CA VAL A 284 -12.23 0.26 10.60
C VAL A 284 -13.30 1.35 10.57
N VAL A 285 -14.58 0.99 10.70
CA VAL A 285 -15.68 1.95 10.73
C VAL A 285 -15.57 2.88 11.94
N ALA A 286 -15.21 2.35 13.11
CA ALA A 286 -15.00 3.15 14.32
C ALA A 286 -13.86 4.18 14.12
N GLU A 287 -12.74 3.78 13.54
CA GLU A 287 -11.62 4.68 13.24
C GLU A 287 -11.99 5.77 12.24
N ILE A 288 -12.76 5.44 11.19
CA ILE A 288 -13.25 6.42 10.21
C ILE A 288 -14.21 7.41 10.88
N TYR A 289 -15.09 6.94 11.75
CA TYR A 289 -16.03 7.77 12.48
C TYR A 289 -15.33 8.72 13.46
N GLU A 290 -14.38 8.21 14.25
CA GLU A 290 -13.56 9.00 15.17
C GLU A 290 -12.75 10.06 14.41
N ALA A 291 -12.11 9.69 13.30
CA ALA A 291 -11.38 10.60 12.42
C ALA A 291 -12.27 11.68 11.80
N GLY A 292 -13.57 11.42 11.59
CA GLY A 292 -14.54 12.41 11.13
C GLY A 292 -15.02 13.37 12.23
N GLY A 293 -15.10 12.87 13.47
CA GLY A 293 -15.49 13.62 14.67
C GLY A 293 -14.39 14.58 15.17
N SER A 294 -13.13 14.15 15.13
CA SER A 294 -11.95 14.91 15.59
C SER A 294 -11.59 16.11 14.71
N VAL A 295 -12.28 16.33 13.58
CA VAL A 295 -12.06 17.47 12.65
C VAL A 295 -12.53 18.83 13.23
N GLN A 296 -12.85 18.92 14.51
CA GLN A 296 -12.84 20.20 15.22
C GLN A 296 -11.39 20.55 15.57
N LEU A 297 -10.63 21.04 14.58
CA LEU A 297 -9.37 21.71 14.86
C LEU A 297 -9.67 23.14 15.31
N ASP A 298 -9.15 23.44 16.49
CA ASP A 298 -9.14 24.71 17.21
C ASP A 298 -9.04 25.93 16.26
N PRO A 299 -9.88 26.97 16.41
CA PRO A 299 -9.76 28.19 15.62
C PRO A 299 -8.46 28.98 15.87
N ASP A 300 -7.72 28.68 16.93
CA ASP A 300 -6.59 29.50 17.40
C ASP A 300 -5.30 28.69 17.62
N VAL A 301 -4.60 28.35 16.51
CA VAL A 301 -3.13 28.13 16.48
C VAL A 301 -2.52 28.62 15.17
#